data_AF-A0A915DKU8-F1
#
_entry.id   AF-A0A915DKU8-F1
#
_cell.length_a   1.000
_cell.length_b   1.000
_cell.length_c   1.000
_cell.angle_alpha   90.00
_cell.angle_beta   90.00
_cell.angle_gamma   90.00
#
_symmetry.space_group_name_H-M   'P 1'
#
loop_
_entity.id
_entity.type
_entity.pdbx_description
1 polymer ?
#
loop_
_entity_poly.entity_id
_entity_poly.type
_entity_poly.pdbx_seq_one_letter_code
_entity_poly.pdbx_strand_id
1 'polypeptide(L)'
;MLMERGEPRLHPLTIDGQICSFARFHNVNCPNGFLYLTSSDRMMRISLLRSDVVYDVSYPVRKIPIPNTVQFVVYLLQCNLYGVVTSVRAPNNKLCTLLNEDKQIETCERDENFALPELDRYTLQLFSPEDWSLFRILL
;
A
#
# COMPACT_ATOMS: atom_id res chain seq x y z
N MET A 1 -10.44 0.79 27.64
CA MET A 1 -9.14 1.32 27.17
C MET A 1 -9.45 2.07 25.88
N LEU A 2 -9.45 3.40 25.94
CA LEU A 2 -9.62 4.22 24.75
C LEU A 2 -8.34 4.11 23.92
N MET A 3 -8.47 4.13 22.59
CA MET A 3 -7.31 4.25 21.71
C MET A 3 -6.63 5.63 21.95
N GLU A 4 -5.40 5.83 21.46
CA GLU A 4 -4.60 7.03 21.77
C GLU A 4 -5.34 8.34 21.56
N ARG A 5 -6.23 8.40 20.56
CA ARG A 5 -7.05 9.60 20.26
C ARG A 5 -8.24 9.84 21.18
N GLY A 6 -8.59 8.91 22.07
CA GLY A 6 -9.73 9.08 22.98
C GLY A 6 -11.11 8.94 22.31
N GLU A 7 -11.15 8.59 21.01
CA GLU A 7 -12.39 8.42 20.25
C GLU A 7 -12.77 6.93 20.15
N PRO A 8 -14.05 6.56 20.38
CA PRO A 8 -14.49 5.21 20.10
C PRO A 8 -14.47 4.93 18.59
N ARG A 9 -13.98 3.74 18.21
CA ARG A 9 -13.99 3.25 16.83
C ARG A 9 -14.91 2.04 16.70
N LEU A 10 -15.66 1.99 15.61
CA LEU A 10 -16.61 0.91 15.31
C LEU A 10 -16.12 0.16 14.07
N HIS A 11 -15.64 -1.07 14.27
CA HIS A 11 -15.14 -1.93 13.19
C HIS A 11 -16.01 -3.20 13.15
N PRO A 12 -16.80 -3.43 12.08
CA PRO A 12 -17.66 -4.61 11.99
C PRO A 12 -16.85 -5.88 11.75
N LEU A 13 -17.19 -6.97 12.44
CA LEU A 13 -16.64 -8.30 12.22
C LEU A 13 -17.72 -9.20 11.62
N THR A 14 -17.75 -9.31 10.29
CA THR A 14 -18.82 -10.00 9.55
C THR A 14 -18.35 -11.25 8.80
N ILE A 15 -17.04 -11.53 8.77
CA ILE A 15 -16.45 -12.57 7.92
C ILE A 15 -16.93 -13.99 8.25
N ASP A 16 -17.18 -14.29 9.53
CA ASP A 16 -17.59 -15.62 10.00
C ASP A 16 -19.08 -15.71 10.39
N GLY A 17 -19.87 -14.68 10.06
CA GLY A 17 -21.29 -14.60 10.42
C GLY A 17 -21.55 -14.18 11.88
N GLN A 18 -22.69 -14.61 12.44
CA GLN A 18 -23.13 -14.16 13.76
C GLN A 18 -22.25 -14.72 14.89
N ILE A 19 -21.72 -13.82 15.71
CA ILE A 19 -20.96 -14.14 16.91
C ILE A 19 -21.91 -14.20 18.11
N CYS A 20 -21.95 -15.35 18.79
CA CYS A 20 -22.81 -15.56 19.96
C CYS A 20 -22.09 -15.27 21.28
N SER A 21 -20.76 -15.38 21.29
CA SER A 21 -19.95 -15.15 22.50
C SER A 21 -18.57 -14.66 22.11
N PHE A 22 -18.01 -13.78 22.94
CA PHE A 22 -16.70 -13.17 22.73
C PHE A 22 -15.98 -13.04 24.07
N ALA A 23 -14.69 -13.36 24.09
CA ALA A 23 -13.85 -13.18 25.27
C ALA A 23 -12.43 -12.76 24.87
N ARG A 24 -11.82 -11.89 25.69
CA ARG A 24 -10.39 -11.61 25.58
C ARG A 24 -9.60 -12.88 25.94
N PHE A 25 -8.53 -13.15 25.20
CA PHE A 25 -7.69 -14.33 25.41
C PHE A 25 -6.22 -13.95 25.23
N HIS A 26 -5.39 -14.26 26.21
CA HIS A 26 -3.95 -13.98 26.15
C HIS A 26 -3.20 -15.26 26.51
N ASN A 27 -2.38 -15.75 25.58
CA ASN A 27 -1.56 -16.94 25.74
C ASN A 27 -0.19 -16.70 25.06
N VAL A 28 0.83 -17.47 25.42
CA VAL A 28 2.15 -17.47 24.76
C VAL A 28 2.02 -17.64 23.24
N ASN A 29 1.09 -18.49 22.79
CA ASN A 29 0.84 -18.72 21.36
C ASN A 29 -0.14 -17.72 20.73
N CYS A 30 -0.77 -16.84 21.53
CA CYS A 30 -1.76 -15.85 21.08
C CYS A 30 -1.70 -14.61 21.99
N PRO A 31 -0.65 -13.79 21.88
CA PRO A 31 -0.47 -12.64 22.76
C PRO A 31 -1.48 -11.55 22.40
N ASN A 32 -2.27 -11.11 23.39
CA ASN A 32 -3.28 -10.06 23.23
C ASN A 32 -4.37 -10.38 22.19
N GLY A 33 -4.65 -11.67 22.01
CA GLY A 33 -5.73 -12.12 21.16
C GLY A 33 -7.11 -12.09 21.82
N PHE A 34 -8.01 -12.83 21.20
CA PHE A 34 -9.38 -13.02 21.63
C PHE A 34 -9.89 -14.35 21.10
N LEU A 35 -10.98 -14.82 21.68
CA LEU A 35 -11.70 -15.98 21.18
C LEU A 35 -13.18 -15.66 21.04
N TYR A 36 -13.83 -16.32 20.08
CA TYR A 36 -15.26 -16.15 19.83
C TYR A 36 -15.92 -17.43 19.34
N LEU A 37 -17.22 -17.52 19.56
CA LEU A 37 -18.07 -18.61 19.12
C LEU A 37 -19.03 -18.11 18.04
N THR A 38 -19.12 -18.83 16.92
CA THR A 38 -20.07 -18.52 15.84
C THR A 38 -21.33 -19.38 15.93
N SER A 39 -22.47 -18.78 15.59
CA SER A 39 -23.79 -19.43 15.67
C SER A 39 -23.94 -20.56 14.65
N SER A 40 -23.45 -20.34 13.43
CA SER A 40 -23.62 -21.19 12.26
C SER A 40 -22.95 -22.55 12.43
N ASP A 41 -21.68 -22.56 12.85
CA ASP A 41 -20.86 -23.79 12.87
C ASP A 41 -20.59 -24.32 14.28
N ARG A 42 -21.05 -23.62 15.33
CA ARG A 42 -20.69 -23.86 16.75
C ARG A 42 -19.18 -23.98 16.97
N MET A 43 -18.38 -23.31 16.14
CA MET A 43 -16.92 -23.36 16.21
C MET A 43 -16.37 -22.28 17.13
N MET A 44 -15.43 -22.69 17.99
CA MET A 44 -14.59 -21.78 18.77
C MET A 44 -13.36 -21.41 17.96
N ARG A 45 -13.15 -20.10 17.74
CA ARG A 45 -11.96 -19.58 17.06
C ARG A 45 -11.10 -18.81 18.05
N ILE A 46 -9.79 -19.06 18.02
CA ILE A 46 -8.78 -18.28 18.72
C ILE A 46 -8.11 -17.40 17.66
N SER A 47 -8.17 -16.09 17.83
CA SER A 47 -7.79 -15.13 16.80
C SER A 47 -6.99 -13.97 17.38
N LEU A 48 -6.21 -13.34 16.51
CA LEU A 48 -5.39 -12.18 16.82
C LEU A 48 -5.67 -11.07 15.80
N LEU A 49 -5.69 -9.81 16.26
CA LEU A 49 -5.72 -8.67 15.36
C LEU A 49 -4.35 -8.51 14.68
N ARG A 50 -4.38 -8.16 13.40
CA ARG A 50 -3.17 -7.94 12.60
C ARG A 50 -2.38 -6.74 13.13
N SER A 51 -1.12 -6.93 13.46
CA SER A 51 -0.26 -5.87 14.03
C SER A 51 0.16 -4.81 13.00
N ASP A 52 0.09 -5.12 11.71
CA ASP A 52 0.42 -4.22 10.60
C ASP A 52 -0.74 -3.29 10.20
N VAL A 53 -1.87 -3.37 10.91
CA VAL A 53 -3.06 -2.57 10.66
C VAL A 53 -3.26 -1.54 11.77
N VAL A 54 -3.51 -0.30 11.37
CA VAL A 54 -3.87 0.78 12.28
C VAL A 54 -5.38 0.75 12.49
N TYR A 55 -5.81 0.50 13.73
CA TYR A 55 -7.23 0.44 14.11
C TYR A 55 -7.77 1.75 14.71
N ASP A 56 -6.91 2.70 15.11
CA ASP A 56 -7.32 4.02 15.64
C ASP A 56 -7.60 5.04 14.52
N VAL A 57 -8.47 4.63 13.61
CA VAL A 57 -8.96 5.41 12.45
C VAL A 57 -10.37 4.92 12.12
N SER A 58 -11.14 5.70 11.34
CA SER A 58 -12.53 5.35 11.00
C SER A 58 -12.66 4.02 10.25
N TYR A 59 -11.65 3.65 9.46
CA TYR A 59 -11.56 2.36 8.77
C TYR A 59 -10.17 1.78 9.00
N PRO A 60 -10.01 0.49 9.32
CA PRO A 60 -8.69 -0.10 9.53
C PRO A 60 -7.83 0.03 8.28
N VAL A 61 -6.64 0.62 8.40
CA VAL A 61 -5.73 0.84 7.27
C VAL A 61 -4.36 0.24 7.53
N ARG A 62 -3.73 -0.26 6.47
CA ARG A 62 -2.32 -0.63 6.44
C ARG A 62 -1.58 0.35 5.55
N LYS A 63 -0.48 0.93 6.06
CA LYS A 63 0.40 1.78 5.25
C LYS A 63 1.46 0.92 4.58
N ILE A 64 1.56 1.00 3.26
CA ILE A 64 2.59 0.33 2.47
C ILE A 64 3.63 1.39 2.09
N PRO A 65 4.89 1.27 2.56
CA PRO A 65 5.93 2.23 2.21
C PRO A 65 6.36 2.04 0.76
N ILE A 66 6.15 3.06 -0.07
CA ILE A 66 6.62 3.13 -1.45
C ILE A 66 7.61 4.31 -1.51
N PRO A 67 8.83 4.12 -2.06
CA PRO A 67 9.88 5.14 -1.98
C PRO A 67 9.60 6.38 -2.84
N ASN A 68 8.74 6.25 -3.83
CA ASN A 68 8.46 7.25 -4.85
C ASN A 68 7.01 7.76 -4.75
N THR A 69 6.72 8.91 -5.37
CA THR A 69 5.37 9.46 -5.42
C THR A 69 4.45 8.53 -6.22
N VAL A 70 3.37 8.06 -5.61
CA VAL A 70 2.37 7.22 -6.28
C VAL A 70 1.42 8.12 -7.08
N GLN A 71 1.33 7.89 -8.39
CA GLN A 71 0.46 8.65 -9.27
C GLN A 71 -0.83 7.91 -9.59
N PHE A 72 -0.73 6.62 -9.97
CA PHE A 72 -1.89 5.80 -10.33
C PHE A 72 -1.78 4.41 -9.73
N VAL A 73 -2.92 3.83 -9.36
CA VAL A 73 -3.02 2.46 -8.86
C VAL A 73 -4.20 1.77 -9.55
N VAL A 74 -3.96 0.59 -10.12
CA VAL A 74 -4.98 -0.23 -10.78
C VAL A 74 -4.85 -1.67 -10.28
N TYR A 75 -5.97 -2.29 -9.95
CA TYR A 75 -6.01 -3.70 -9.61
C TYR A 75 -6.30 -4.55 -10.85
N LEU A 76 -5.39 -5.48 -11.15
CA LEU A 76 -5.45 -6.40 -12.29
C LEU A 76 -6.03 -7.74 -11.83
N LEU A 77 -7.35 -7.88 -11.96
CA LEU A 77 -8.09 -9.05 -11.46
C LEU A 77 -7.57 -10.39 -12.03
N GLN A 78 -7.21 -10.44 -13.31
CA GLN A 78 -6.77 -11.67 -13.98
C GLN A 78 -5.47 -12.23 -13.40
N CYS A 79 -4.57 -11.37 -12.94
CA CYS A 79 -3.27 -11.77 -12.41
C CYS A 79 -3.20 -11.68 -10.89
N ASN A 80 -4.25 -11.18 -10.22
CA ASN A 80 -4.25 -10.87 -8.79
C ASN A 80 -3.06 -9.96 -8.41
N LEU A 81 -2.87 -8.86 -9.14
CA LEU A 81 -1.75 -7.93 -8.93
C LEU A 81 -2.23 -6.47 -8.92
N TYR A 82 -1.48 -5.60 -8.26
CA TYR A 82 -1.62 -4.15 -8.38
C TYR A 82 -0.59 -3.58 -9.35
N GLY A 83 -1.06 -2.88 -10.37
CA GLY A 83 -0.23 -1.99 -11.19
C GLY A 83 -0.15 -0.61 -10.54
N VAL A 84 1.05 -0.21 -10.14
CA VAL A 84 1.31 1.07 -9.47
C VAL A 84 2.27 1.88 -10.33
N VAL A 85 1.80 3.05 -10.79
CA VAL A 85 2.64 4.02 -11.49
C VAL A 85 3.21 4.98 -10.46
N THR A 86 4.53 5.05 -10.39
CA THR A 86 5.24 5.99 -9.50
C THR A 86 6.04 7.00 -10.31
N SER A 87 6.31 8.17 -9.73
CA SER A 87 7.17 9.20 -10.32
C SER A 87 8.31 9.59 -9.39
N VAL A 88 9.46 9.90 -10.00
CA VAL A 88 10.63 10.50 -9.34
C VAL A 88 11.02 11.73 -10.14
N ARG A 89 11.19 12.86 -9.44
CA ARG A 89 11.75 14.07 -10.04
C ARG A 89 13.23 13.88 -10.27
N ALA A 90 13.64 14.01 -11.52
CA ALA A 90 15.04 13.94 -11.91
C ALA A 90 15.44 15.20 -12.68
N PRO A 91 16.65 15.72 -12.46
CA PRO A 91 17.16 16.83 -13.24
C PRO A 91 17.25 16.42 -14.71
N ASN A 92 16.80 17.31 -15.59
CA ASN A 92 16.82 17.09 -17.03
C ASN A 92 17.66 18.19 -17.72
N ASN A 93 18.65 17.75 -18.51
CA ASN A 93 19.48 18.60 -19.33
C ASN A 93 19.19 18.44 -20.84
N LYS A 94 18.14 17.71 -21.20
CA LYS A 94 17.77 17.44 -22.60
C LYS A 94 16.60 18.30 -23.04
N LEU A 95 16.77 19.03 -24.12
CA LEU A 95 15.71 19.79 -24.78
C LEU A 95 15.28 19.04 -26.04
N CYS A 96 13.98 18.79 -26.19
CA CYS A 96 13.43 18.20 -27.40
C CYS A 96 12.86 19.33 -28.27
N THR A 97 13.45 19.54 -29.44
CA THR A 97 13.00 20.51 -30.43
C THR A 97 12.47 19.76 -31.64
N LEU A 98 11.31 20.19 -32.15
CA LEU A 98 10.74 19.67 -33.38
C LEU A 98 11.25 20.54 -34.54
N LEU A 99 12.06 19.95 -35.42
CA LEU A 99 12.52 20.58 -36.65
C LEU A 99 11.92 19.80 -37.82
N ASN A 100 10.97 20.43 -38.52
CA ASN A 100 10.12 19.78 -39.52
C ASN A 100 9.34 18.59 -38.93
N GLU A 101 9.60 17.36 -39.38
CA GLU A 101 8.98 16.11 -38.93
C GLU A 101 9.87 15.34 -37.91
N ASP A 102 11.11 15.79 -37.69
CA ASP A 102 12.08 15.06 -36.86
C ASP A 102 12.18 15.64 -35.44
N LYS A 103 12.25 14.73 -34.46
CA LYS A 103 12.54 15.05 -33.06
C LYS A 103 14.05 15.11 -32.86
N GLN A 104 14.60 16.30 -32.67
CA GLN A 104 16.00 16.47 -32.27
C GLN A 104 16.08 16.66 -30.75
N ILE A 105 16.94 15.88 -30.10
CA ILE A 105 17.18 15.96 -28.67
C ILE A 105 18.56 16.60 -28.46
N GLU A 106 18.57 17.86 -28.05
CA GLU A 106 19.77 18.60 -27.73
C GLU A 106 20.11 18.43 -26.26
N THR A 107 21.38 18.17 -25.95
CA THR A 107 21.86 18.15 -24.57
C THR A 107 22.47 19.51 -24.25
N CYS A 108 21.83 20.25 -23.35
CA CYS A 108 22.33 21.54 -22.90
C CYS A 108 23.42 21.32 -21.84
N GLU A 109 24.68 21.47 -22.25
CA GLU A 109 25.79 21.55 -21.30
C GLU A 109 25.69 22.88 -20.53
N ARG A 110 25.69 22.78 -19.21
CA ARG A 110 25.60 23.88 -18.25
C ARG A 110 26.59 23.63 -17.13
N ASP A 111 27.03 24.71 -16.49
CA ASP A 111 27.95 24.65 -15.36
C ASP A 111 27.34 23.87 -14.19
N GLU A 112 28.18 23.30 -13.31
CA GLU A 112 27.76 22.52 -12.15
C GLU A 112 26.92 23.33 -11.15
N ASN A 113 27.09 24.66 -11.14
CA ASN A 113 26.33 25.58 -10.32
C ASN A 113 24.93 25.89 -10.88
N PHE A 114 24.59 25.41 -12.08
CA PHE A 114 23.32 25.68 -12.72
C PHE A 114 22.24 24.71 -12.25
N ALA A 115 21.19 25.23 -11.62
CA ALA A 115 20.03 24.44 -11.23
C ALA A 115 19.25 23.98 -12.48
N LEU A 116 19.35 22.68 -12.79
CA LEU A 116 18.61 22.07 -13.89
C LEU A 116 17.11 21.98 -13.58
N PRO A 117 16.24 22.12 -14.58
CA PRO A 117 14.81 21.86 -14.40
C PRO A 117 14.59 20.38 -14.06
N GLU A 118 13.67 20.11 -13.14
CA GLU A 118 13.27 18.75 -12.77
C GLU A 118 12.10 18.29 -13.65
N LEU A 119 12.20 17.07 -14.18
CA LEU A 119 11.10 16.39 -14.87
C LEU A 119 10.73 15.10 -14.15
N ASP A 120 9.45 14.77 -14.19
CA ASP A 120 8.93 13.53 -13.63
C ASP A 120 9.31 12.34 -14.52
N ARG A 121 10.08 11.41 -13.97
CA ARG A 121 10.35 10.10 -14.57
C ARG A 121 9.38 9.09 -13.97
N TYR A 122 8.51 8.57 -14.82
CA TYR A 122 7.50 7.59 -14.44
C TYR A 122 8.05 6.17 -14.53
N THR A 123 7.69 5.32 -13.57
CA THR A 123 7.97 3.89 -13.59
C THR A 123 6.72 3.11 -13.20
N LEU A 124 6.45 2.03 -13.94
CA LEU A 124 5.37 1.09 -13.63
C LEU A 124 5.95 -0.07 -12.81
N GLN A 125 5.35 -0.33 -11.66
CA GLN A 125 5.71 -1.43 -10.77
C GLN A 125 4.49 -2.31 -10.52
N LEU A 126 4.72 -3.61 -10.39
CA LEU A 126 3.69 -4.60 -10.08
C LEU A 126 3.86 -5.07 -8.64
N PHE A 127 2.78 -5.12 -7.87
CA PHE A 127 2.77 -5.54 -6.48
C PHE A 127 1.80 -6.70 -6.25
N SER A 128 2.22 -7.67 -5.44
CA SER A 128 1.35 -8.75 -4.97
C SER A 128 0.46 -8.29 -3.81
N PRO A 129 -0.84 -8.64 -3.78
CA PRO A 129 -1.75 -8.27 -2.69
C PRO A 129 -1.49 -9.04 -1.38
N GLU A 130 -0.81 -10.18 -1.44
CA GLU A 130 -0.60 -11.05 -0.28
C GLU A 130 0.47 -10.50 0.67
N ASP A 131 1.63 -10.17 0.10
CA ASP A 131 2.82 -9.75 0.82
C ASP A 131 3.24 -8.29 0.52
N TRP A 132 2.61 -7.64 -0.47
CA TRP A 132 3.02 -6.33 -0.99
C TRP A 132 4.46 -6.30 -1.49
N SER A 133 4.98 -7.45 -1.94
CA SER A 133 6.30 -7.52 -2.58
C SER A 133 6.23 -7.04 -4.02
N LEU A 134 7.34 -6.48 -4.49
CA LEU A 134 7.49 -6.04 -5.87
C LEU A 134 7.72 -7.27 -6.76
N PHE A 135 6.82 -7.47 -7.71
CA PHE A 135 6.94 -8.52 -8.71
C PHE A 135 8.03 -8.12 -9.72
N ARG A 136 9.20 -8.75 -9.62
CA ARG A 136 10.31 -8.55 -10.57
C ARG A 136 10.15 -9.52 -11.72
N ILE A 137 9.94 -8.99 -12.92
CA ILE A 137 10.08 -9.77 -14.15
C ILE A 137 11.60 -9.95 -14.36
N LEU A 138 12.11 -11.17 -14.18
CA LEU A 138 13.45 -11.54 -14.62
C LEU A 138 13.40 -11.65 -16.15
N LEU A 139 14.02 -10.69 -16.85
CA LEU A 139 14.34 -10.76 -18.26
C LEU A 139 15.77 -11.27 -18.43
#